data_AF-F8QMQ1-F1
#
_entry.id   AF-F8QMQ1-F1
#
_cell.length_a   1.000
_cell.length_b   1.000
_cell.length_c   1.000
_cell.angle_alpha   90.00
_cell.angle_beta   90.00
_cell.angle_gamma   90.00
#
_symmetry.space_group_name_H-M   'P 1'
#
loop_
_entity.id
_entity.type
_entity.pdbx_description
1 polymer ?
#
loop_
_entity_poly.entity_id
_entity_poly.type
_entity_poly.pdbx_seq_one_letter_code
_entity_poly.pdbx_strand_id
1 'polypeptide(L)'
;YFIIQTLAAAMILFASTLNAWQTGHWAITYPTCPLTTTIITTAIMMKLGAAPLHLWYPEIMQGATLNTALIISTWQKIAPMSMLYMMHKNLPTTLVLLTGLLSTLIGGWAGLNQTQTRKILAHSSIVHMGWLLIALAMDTALATLTLALYILMTTAMFTSLNTTSTKTITDMGTTWSASPTLLTLSMLTLTSLGGLPPMTGFTPKLLILNDLSMNHLLPLATLIALATLPSLFFYVRMAYMTTLTTPPTTTNTKYT
;
A
#
# COMPACT_ATOMS: atom_id res chain seq x y z
N TYR A 1 3.39 -0.32 -17.38
CA TYR A 1 4.37 -0.61 -16.31
C TYR A 1 5.76 -0.17 -16.75
N PHE A 2 6.28 -0.76 -17.84
CA PHE A 2 7.60 -0.48 -18.41
C PHE A 2 7.92 1.02 -18.49
N ILE A 3 7.16 1.80 -19.25
CA ILE A 3 7.39 3.24 -19.49
C ILE A 3 7.59 4.05 -18.19
N ILE A 4 6.78 3.77 -17.18
CA ILE A 4 6.79 4.51 -15.92
C ILE A 4 7.98 4.09 -15.05
N GLN A 5 8.28 2.80 -15.04
CA GLN A 5 9.38 2.26 -14.25
C GLN A 5 10.76 2.57 -14.86
N THR A 6 10.84 2.68 -16.19
CA THR A 6 12.05 3.14 -16.90
C THR A 6 12.27 4.63 -16.69
N LEU A 7 11.23 5.46 -16.76
CA LEU A 7 11.33 6.88 -16.43
C LEU A 7 11.82 7.09 -14.99
N ALA A 8 11.22 6.39 -14.03
CA ALA A 8 11.67 6.46 -12.64
C ALA A 8 13.12 5.98 -12.45
N ALA A 9 13.55 4.93 -13.17
CA ALA A 9 14.93 4.47 -13.14
C ALA A 9 15.91 5.49 -13.76
N ALA A 10 15.54 6.13 -14.87
CA ALA A 10 16.32 7.19 -15.50
C ALA A 10 16.46 8.42 -14.59
N MET A 11 15.41 8.78 -13.86
CA MET A 11 15.44 9.86 -12.86
C MET A 11 16.39 9.55 -11.69
N ILE A 12 16.38 8.30 -11.18
CA ILE A 12 17.33 7.85 -10.15
C ILE A 12 18.77 7.93 -10.69
N LEU A 13 19.01 7.43 -11.90
CA LEU A 13 20.33 7.48 -12.53
C LEU A 13 20.80 8.92 -12.69
N PHE A 14 19.97 9.80 -13.25
CA PHE A 14 20.27 11.22 -13.43
C PHE A 14 20.66 11.89 -12.10
N ALA A 15 19.84 11.71 -11.06
CA ALA A 15 20.13 12.29 -9.76
C ALA A 15 21.39 11.71 -9.11
N SER A 16 21.66 10.41 -9.28
CA SER A 16 22.90 9.78 -8.79
C SER A 16 24.14 10.31 -9.50
N THR A 17 24.08 10.52 -10.83
CA THR A 17 25.18 11.11 -11.60
C THR A 17 25.42 12.57 -11.23
N LEU A 18 24.35 13.33 -10.95
CA LEU A 18 24.45 14.71 -10.48
C LEU A 18 25.06 14.78 -9.08
N ASN A 19 24.68 13.88 -8.18
CA ASN A 19 25.28 13.78 -6.85
C ASN A 19 26.78 13.40 -6.94
N ALA A 20 27.13 12.42 -7.77
CA ALA A 20 28.51 12.01 -7.98
C ALA A 20 29.36 13.11 -8.62
N TRP A 21 28.79 13.89 -9.55
CA TRP A 21 29.45 15.04 -10.15
C TRP A 21 29.74 16.15 -9.13
N GLN A 22 28.81 16.39 -8.19
CA GLN A 22 28.98 17.42 -7.14
C GLN A 22 29.89 17.00 -5.99
N THR A 23 29.87 15.72 -5.60
CA THR A 23 30.55 15.23 -4.39
C THR A 23 31.79 14.39 -4.67
N GLY A 24 31.96 13.89 -5.89
CA GLY A 24 33.05 12.99 -6.28
C GLY A 24 32.90 11.54 -5.78
N HIS A 25 31.78 11.17 -5.15
CA HIS A 25 31.57 9.84 -4.57
C HIS A 25 30.20 9.24 -4.94
N TRP A 26 30.12 7.91 -4.95
CA TRP A 26 28.90 7.13 -5.28
C TRP A 26 28.18 6.58 -4.04
N ALA A 27 28.47 7.12 -2.85
CA ALA A 27 27.86 6.65 -1.61
C ALA A 27 26.37 7.03 -1.53
N ILE A 28 25.52 6.06 -1.19
CA ILE A 28 24.06 6.23 -1.10
C ILE A 28 23.64 6.93 0.20
N THR A 29 24.44 6.79 1.27
CA THR A 29 24.05 7.17 2.64
C THR A 29 23.99 8.67 2.89
N TYR A 30 24.69 9.47 2.07
CA TYR A 30 24.80 10.91 2.27
C TYR A 30 24.71 11.69 0.93
N PRO A 31 23.55 11.69 0.26
CA PRO A 31 23.32 12.66 -0.80
C PRO A 31 23.34 14.06 -0.17
N THR A 32 24.25 14.91 -0.64
CA THR A 32 24.55 16.20 0.01
C THR A 32 23.64 17.31 -0.49
N CYS A 33 23.15 17.22 -1.73
CA CYS A 33 22.36 18.26 -2.35
C CYS A 33 20.85 18.01 -2.20
N PRO A 34 20.05 18.98 -1.68
CA PRO A 34 18.60 18.81 -1.53
C PRO A 34 17.87 18.61 -2.87
N LEU A 35 18.43 19.13 -3.97
CA LEU A 35 17.89 18.87 -5.31
C LEU A 35 18.02 17.38 -5.68
N THR A 36 19.16 16.75 -5.38
CA THR A 36 19.35 15.32 -5.69
C THR A 36 18.42 14.44 -4.86
N THR A 37 18.24 14.75 -3.57
CA THR A 37 17.37 13.96 -2.69
C THR A 37 15.90 14.10 -3.08
N THR A 38 15.45 15.29 -3.49
CA THR A 38 14.09 15.50 -4.00
C THR A 38 13.83 14.76 -5.31
N ILE A 39 14.78 14.77 -6.25
CA ILE A 39 14.63 14.00 -7.51
C ILE A 39 14.62 12.48 -7.23
N ILE A 40 15.52 11.99 -6.38
CA ILE A 40 15.57 10.56 -6.02
C ILE A 40 14.28 10.14 -5.32
N THR A 41 13.81 10.92 -4.34
CA THR A 41 12.57 10.60 -3.61
C THR A 41 11.36 10.61 -4.51
N THR A 42 11.17 11.62 -5.35
CA THR A 42 10.05 11.66 -6.31
C THR A 42 10.07 10.48 -7.28
N ALA A 43 11.26 10.07 -7.75
CA ALA A 43 11.41 8.89 -8.59
C ALA A 43 11.04 7.60 -7.84
N ILE A 44 11.39 7.46 -6.56
CA ILE A 44 10.97 6.32 -5.74
C ILE A 44 9.46 6.33 -5.50
N MET A 45 8.85 7.48 -5.24
CA MET A 45 7.39 7.59 -5.09
C MET A 45 6.68 7.09 -6.35
N MET A 46 7.24 7.40 -7.53
CA MET A 46 6.77 6.86 -8.81
C MET A 46 6.89 5.33 -8.88
N LYS A 47 8.02 4.76 -8.43
CA LYS A 47 8.21 3.29 -8.38
C LYS A 47 7.25 2.58 -7.44
N LEU A 48 6.97 3.19 -6.28
CA LEU A 48 6.07 2.64 -5.26
C LEU A 48 4.58 2.79 -5.63
N GLY A 49 4.26 3.70 -6.56
CA GLY A 49 2.88 4.05 -6.89
C GLY A 49 2.23 4.94 -5.85
N ALA A 50 3.00 5.77 -5.14
CA ALA A 50 2.46 6.73 -4.17
C ALA A 50 1.89 7.97 -4.87
N ALA A 51 0.88 8.60 -4.28
CA ALA A 51 0.29 9.81 -4.85
C ALA A 51 1.28 10.99 -4.77
N PRO A 52 1.31 11.88 -5.79
CA PRO A 52 0.39 11.97 -6.94
C PRO A 52 0.67 10.98 -8.08
N LEU A 53 1.82 10.31 -8.10
CA LEU A 53 2.29 9.43 -9.19
C LEU A 53 1.73 8.00 -9.15
N HIS A 54 0.48 7.85 -8.70
CA HIS A 54 -0.15 6.56 -8.38
C HIS A 54 -1.02 5.98 -9.51
N LEU A 55 -1.39 6.79 -10.51
CA LEU A 55 -2.44 6.46 -11.51
C LEU A 55 -2.17 5.16 -12.28
N TRP A 56 -0.89 4.82 -12.48
CA TRP A 56 -0.51 3.60 -13.19
C TRP A 56 -0.84 2.32 -12.43
N TYR A 57 -0.85 2.42 -11.10
CA TYR A 57 -0.83 1.25 -10.25
C TYR A 57 -2.16 0.47 -10.31
N PRO A 58 -3.36 1.09 -10.16
CA PRO A 58 -4.63 0.36 -10.27
C PRO A 58 -4.88 -0.26 -11.64
N GLU A 59 -4.47 0.39 -12.73
CA GLU A 59 -4.68 -0.11 -14.09
C GLU A 59 -3.82 -1.36 -14.37
N ILE A 60 -2.55 -1.31 -13.98
CA ILE A 60 -1.62 -2.44 -14.16
C ILE A 60 -2.03 -3.62 -13.28
N MET A 61 -2.46 -3.36 -12.05
CA MET A 61 -2.98 -4.41 -11.16
C MET A 61 -4.23 -5.10 -11.75
N GLN A 62 -5.12 -4.35 -12.40
CA GLN A 62 -6.30 -4.95 -13.04
C GLN A 62 -5.96 -5.75 -14.29
N GLY A 63 -4.97 -5.31 -15.08
CA GLY A 63 -4.54 -6.01 -16.29
C GLY A 63 -3.70 -7.27 -16.04
N ALA A 64 -3.13 -7.41 -14.84
CA ALA A 64 -2.22 -8.50 -14.48
C ALA A 64 -2.95 -9.71 -13.86
N THR A 65 -2.38 -10.90 -13.96
CA THR A 65 -2.86 -12.09 -13.21
C THR A 65 -2.74 -11.88 -11.69
N LEU A 66 -3.50 -12.64 -10.87
CA LEU A 66 -3.45 -12.51 -9.41
C LEU A 66 -2.03 -12.74 -8.84
N ASN A 67 -1.30 -13.73 -9.35
CA ASN A 67 0.09 -13.98 -8.93
C ASN A 67 1.02 -12.82 -9.28
N THR A 68 0.91 -12.26 -10.49
CA THR A 68 1.71 -11.10 -10.88
C THR A 68 1.34 -9.86 -10.08
N ALA A 69 0.05 -9.66 -9.77
CA ALA A 69 -0.42 -8.57 -8.92
C ALA A 69 0.10 -8.71 -7.48
N LEU A 70 0.20 -9.93 -6.96
CA LEU A 70 0.85 -10.21 -5.68
C LEU A 70 2.32 -9.80 -5.70
N ILE A 71 3.08 -10.20 -6.73
CA ILE A 71 4.51 -9.84 -6.85
C ILE A 71 4.69 -8.31 -6.96
N ILE A 72 3.84 -7.63 -7.72
CA ILE A 72 3.87 -6.17 -7.88
C ILE A 72 3.54 -5.47 -6.55
N SER A 73 2.60 -6.01 -5.78
CA SER A 73 2.17 -5.40 -4.51
C SER A 73 3.09 -5.69 -3.33
N THR A 74 3.96 -6.70 -3.41
CA THR A 74 4.84 -7.11 -2.30
C THR A 74 6.30 -6.93 -2.65
N TRP A 75 6.82 -7.81 -3.50
CA TRP A 75 8.24 -7.90 -3.86
C TRP A 75 8.77 -6.60 -4.47
N GLN A 76 8.02 -6.01 -5.40
CA GLN A 76 8.44 -4.78 -6.10
C GLN A 76 8.49 -3.54 -5.20
N LYS A 77 7.97 -3.61 -3.96
CA LYS A 77 8.04 -2.51 -3.00
C LYS A 77 9.29 -2.58 -2.11
N ILE A 78 9.92 -3.75 -1.97
CA ILE A 78 11.05 -3.96 -1.06
C ILE A 78 12.27 -3.13 -1.50
N ALA A 79 12.68 -3.23 -2.77
CA ALA A 79 13.87 -2.54 -3.26
C ALA A 79 13.74 -1.00 -3.20
N PRO A 80 12.65 -0.36 -3.69
CA PRO A 80 12.50 1.09 -3.57
C PRO A 80 12.42 1.55 -2.10
N MET A 81 11.79 0.76 -1.21
CA MET A 81 11.79 1.07 0.22
C MET A 81 13.19 0.97 0.84
N SER A 82 13.98 -0.05 0.51
CA SER A 82 15.35 -0.18 1.01
C SER A 82 16.22 1.03 0.69
N MET A 83 16.05 1.63 -0.49
CA MET A 83 16.80 2.83 -0.86
C MET A 83 16.37 4.06 -0.06
N LEU A 84 15.07 4.21 0.21
CA LEU A 84 14.57 5.22 1.15
C LEU A 84 15.13 5.04 2.57
N TYR A 85 15.26 3.80 3.07
CA TYR A 85 15.90 3.53 4.37
C TYR A 85 17.36 3.98 4.40
N MET A 86 18.13 3.68 3.35
CA MET A 86 19.53 4.08 3.27
C MET A 86 19.70 5.60 3.24
N MET A 87 18.72 6.33 2.69
CA MET A 87 18.71 7.78 2.60
C MET A 87 17.98 8.48 3.76
N HIS A 88 17.45 7.74 4.74
CA HIS A 88 16.50 8.24 5.75
C HIS A 88 16.91 9.57 6.40
N LYS A 89 18.18 9.73 6.75
CA LYS A 89 18.71 10.94 7.42
C LYS A 89 18.59 12.23 6.58
N ASN A 90 18.60 12.12 5.26
CA ASN A 90 18.64 13.27 4.34
C ASN A 90 17.37 13.39 3.48
N LEU A 91 16.29 12.67 3.84
CA LEU A 91 15.04 12.75 3.11
C LEU A 91 14.38 14.12 3.29
N PRO A 92 13.80 14.72 2.23
CA PRO A 92 12.93 15.89 2.36
C PRO A 92 11.66 15.51 3.12
N THR A 93 11.67 15.67 4.44
CA THR A 93 10.61 15.24 5.36
C THR A 93 9.25 15.80 4.98
N THR A 94 9.17 17.08 4.62
CA THR A 94 7.92 17.73 4.18
C THR A 94 7.31 17.06 2.95
N LEU A 95 8.13 16.69 1.96
CA LEU A 95 7.69 15.98 0.76
C LEU A 95 7.19 14.57 1.10
N VAL A 96 7.92 13.85 1.95
CA VAL A 96 7.55 12.48 2.37
C VAL A 96 6.24 12.48 3.16
N LEU A 97 6.04 13.42 4.09
CA LEU A 97 4.80 13.54 4.87
C LEU A 97 3.61 13.94 3.98
N LEU A 98 3.80 14.90 3.06
CA LEU A 98 2.74 15.33 2.14
C LEU A 98 2.32 14.20 1.19
N THR A 99 3.29 13.49 0.60
CA THR A 99 3.00 12.34 -0.27
C THR A 99 2.34 11.20 0.51
N GLY A 100 2.75 10.98 1.76
CA GLY A 100 2.09 10.06 2.68
C GLY A 100 0.62 10.39 2.90
N LEU A 101 0.33 11.65 3.21
CA LEU A 101 -1.03 12.14 3.40
C LEU A 101 -1.87 12.02 2.13
N LEU A 102 -1.37 12.52 1.00
CA LEU A 102 -2.08 12.49 -0.28
C LEU A 102 -2.39 11.06 -0.74
N SER A 103 -1.46 10.12 -0.52
CA SER A 103 -1.68 8.72 -0.88
C SER A 103 -2.75 8.05 -0.02
N THR A 104 -2.81 8.35 1.28
CA THR A 104 -3.93 7.87 2.11
C THR A 104 -5.29 8.42 1.67
N LEU A 105 -5.37 9.73 1.40
CA LEU A 105 -6.62 10.38 0.97
C LEU A 105 -7.09 9.87 -0.38
N ILE A 106 -6.21 9.93 -1.40
CA ILE A 106 -6.58 9.57 -2.77
C ILE A 106 -6.81 8.06 -2.90
N GLY A 107 -5.98 7.24 -2.24
CA GLY A 107 -6.18 5.80 -2.20
C GLY A 107 -7.50 5.42 -1.54
N GLY A 108 -7.83 6.06 -0.41
CA GLY A 108 -9.09 5.83 0.29
C GLY A 108 -10.31 6.17 -0.56
N TRP A 109 -10.33 7.37 -1.15
CA TRP A 109 -11.47 7.85 -1.92
C TRP A 109 -11.66 7.10 -3.25
N ALA A 110 -10.58 6.87 -3.99
CA ALA A 110 -10.64 6.18 -5.27
C ALA A 110 -11.01 4.69 -5.12
N GLY A 111 -10.68 4.06 -3.98
CA GLY A 111 -11.04 2.68 -3.67
C GLY A 111 -12.54 2.45 -3.43
N LEU A 112 -13.27 3.47 -2.94
CA LEU A 112 -14.71 3.35 -2.63
C LEU A 112 -15.54 2.92 -3.84
N ASN A 113 -15.23 3.43 -5.03
CA ASN A 113 -16.02 3.20 -6.24
C ASN A 113 -15.56 1.96 -7.06
N GLN A 114 -14.68 1.12 -6.51
CA GLN A 114 -14.21 -0.06 -7.23
C GLN A 114 -14.99 -1.31 -6.83
N THR A 115 -15.37 -2.13 -7.83
CA THR A 115 -16.00 -3.45 -7.64
C THR A 115 -15.06 -4.62 -7.94
N GLN A 116 -13.94 -4.34 -8.62
CA GLN A 116 -12.92 -5.33 -8.98
C GLN A 116 -11.95 -5.52 -7.82
N THR A 117 -11.77 -6.76 -7.36
CA THR A 117 -10.95 -7.06 -6.17
C THR A 117 -9.52 -6.57 -6.32
N ARG A 118 -8.93 -6.72 -7.52
CA ARG A 118 -7.57 -6.25 -7.82
C ARG A 118 -7.42 -4.73 -7.76
N LYS A 119 -8.41 -3.95 -8.22
CA LYS A 119 -8.37 -2.48 -8.10
C LYS A 119 -8.56 -2.03 -6.66
N ILE A 120 -9.42 -2.70 -5.89
CA ILE A 120 -9.59 -2.40 -4.47
C ILE A 120 -8.28 -2.67 -3.73
N LEU A 121 -7.64 -3.82 -3.96
CA LEU A 121 -6.32 -4.14 -3.41
C LEU A 121 -5.20 -3.23 -3.95
N ALA A 122 -5.40 -2.62 -5.11
CA ALA A 122 -4.46 -1.65 -5.62
C ALA A 122 -4.55 -0.33 -4.82
N HIS A 123 -5.76 0.17 -4.61
CA HIS A 123 -6.00 1.36 -3.80
C HIS A 123 -5.64 1.15 -2.33
N SER A 124 -5.86 -0.03 -1.77
CA SER A 124 -5.36 -0.33 -0.43
C SER A 124 -3.84 -0.20 -0.34
N SER A 125 -3.10 -0.71 -1.33
CA SER A 125 -1.66 -0.58 -1.33
C SER A 125 -1.20 0.88 -1.34
N ILE A 126 -1.92 1.76 -2.05
CA ILE A 126 -1.61 3.20 -2.10
C ILE A 126 -1.84 3.81 -0.71
N VAL A 127 -2.93 3.44 -0.02
CA VAL A 127 -3.18 3.88 1.37
C VAL A 127 -2.08 3.39 2.31
N HIS A 128 -1.70 2.11 2.24
CA HIS A 128 -0.65 1.56 3.09
C HIS A 128 0.73 2.16 2.80
N MET A 129 1.04 2.47 1.54
CA MET A 129 2.26 3.23 1.21
C MET A 129 2.25 4.60 1.88
N GLY A 130 1.09 5.24 2.00
CA GLY A 130 0.99 6.52 2.69
C GLY A 130 1.37 6.45 4.17
N TRP A 131 0.84 5.47 4.88
CA TRP A 131 1.23 5.20 6.27
C TRP A 131 2.71 4.84 6.39
N LEU A 132 3.22 4.04 5.45
CA LEU A 132 4.59 3.56 5.48
C LEU A 132 5.61 4.68 5.23
N LEU A 133 5.30 5.62 4.34
CA LEU A 133 6.11 6.83 4.12
C LEU A 133 6.14 7.74 5.35
N ILE A 134 5.01 7.89 6.03
CA ILE A 134 4.95 8.69 7.27
C ILE A 134 5.70 7.97 8.40
N ALA A 135 5.56 6.66 8.53
CA ALA A 135 6.34 5.87 9.47
C ALA A 135 7.84 6.06 9.21
N LEU A 136 8.27 5.96 7.95
CA LEU A 136 9.67 6.14 7.55
C LEU A 136 10.19 7.53 7.90
N ALA A 137 9.35 8.58 7.84
CA ALA A 137 9.77 9.92 8.23
C ALA A 137 9.96 10.09 9.75
N MET A 138 9.31 9.25 10.57
CA MET A 138 9.40 9.29 12.03
C MET A 138 10.51 8.35 12.54
N ASP A 139 10.39 7.06 12.23
CA ASP A 139 11.32 6.03 12.67
C ASP A 139 11.40 4.88 11.66
N THR A 140 12.62 4.44 11.41
CA THR A 140 12.91 3.32 10.52
C THR A 140 12.40 1.98 11.08
N ALA A 141 12.45 1.74 12.39
CA ALA A 141 11.97 0.48 12.94
C ALA A 141 10.45 0.36 12.80
N LEU A 142 9.72 1.43 13.09
CA LEU A 142 8.28 1.51 12.85
C LEU A 142 7.92 1.26 11.38
N ALA A 143 8.66 1.87 10.45
CA ALA A 143 8.46 1.64 9.03
C ALA A 143 8.67 0.16 8.64
N THR A 144 9.67 -0.52 9.22
CA THR A 144 9.91 -1.95 8.92
C THR A 144 8.78 -2.83 9.43
N LEU A 145 8.27 -2.56 10.63
CA LEU A 145 7.10 -3.24 11.19
C LEU A 145 5.88 -3.06 10.26
N THR A 146 5.62 -1.84 9.81
CA THR A 146 4.48 -1.55 8.93
C THR A 146 4.59 -2.27 7.59
N LEU A 147 5.80 -2.32 7.00
CA LEU A 147 6.05 -3.03 5.75
C LEU A 147 5.85 -4.54 5.91
N ALA A 148 6.38 -5.12 6.99
CA ALA A 148 6.28 -6.55 7.25
C ALA A 148 4.82 -6.99 7.43
N LEU A 149 4.04 -6.25 8.24
CA LEU A 149 2.60 -6.52 8.43
C LEU A 149 1.82 -6.33 7.13
N TYR A 150 2.14 -5.30 6.34
CA TYR A 150 1.52 -5.09 5.04
C TYR A 150 1.79 -6.25 4.07
N ILE A 151 3.04 -6.72 3.94
CA ILE A 151 3.38 -7.85 3.07
C ILE A 151 2.67 -9.13 3.54
N LEU A 152 2.63 -9.39 4.85
CA LEU A 152 1.95 -10.56 5.41
C LEU A 152 0.44 -10.54 5.12
N MET A 153 -0.23 -9.42 5.34
CA MET A 153 -1.68 -9.33 5.11
C MET A 153 -2.04 -9.36 3.62
N THR A 154 -1.23 -8.73 2.76
CA THR A 154 -1.47 -8.72 1.32
C THR A 154 -1.21 -10.07 0.68
N THR A 155 -0.15 -10.78 1.08
CA THR A 155 0.09 -12.17 0.65
C THR A 155 -1.11 -13.05 1.00
N ALA A 156 -1.58 -13.01 2.25
CA ALA A 156 -2.74 -13.79 2.69
C ALA A 156 -4.01 -13.48 1.87
N MET A 157 -4.29 -12.20 1.59
CA MET A 157 -5.44 -11.81 0.76
C MET A 157 -5.30 -12.30 -0.68
N PHE A 158 -4.17 -12.07 -1.35
CA PHE A 158 -3.98 -12.51 -2.73
C PHE A 158 -3.99 -14.03 -2.86
N THR A 159 -3.46 -14.78 -1.88
CA THR A 159 -3.55 -16.24 -1.89
C THR A 159 -4.99 -16.72 -1.80
N SER A 160 -5.82 -16.11 -0.94
CA SER A 160 -7.24 -16.48 -0.83
C SER A 160 -8.05 -16.17 -2.09
N LEU A 161 -7.76 -15.03 -2.74
CA LEU A 161 -8.38 -14.68 -4.03
C LEU A 161 -7.92 -15.62 -5.14
N ASN A 162 -6.67 -16.06 -5.12
CA ASN A 162 -6.12 -16.95 -6.14
C ASN A 162 -6.69 -18.37 -6.02
N THR A 163 -6.83 -18.90 -4.81
CA THR A 163 -7.43 -20.23 -4.59
C THR A 163 -8.91 -20.28 -4.97
N THR A 164 -9.63 -19.16 -4.80
CA THR A 164 -11.06 -19.06 -5.15
C THR A 164 -11.31 -18.50 -6.56
N SER A 165 -10.26 -18.07 -7.28
CA SER A 165 -10.35 -17.40 -8.59
C SER A 165 -11.28 -16.18 -8.66
N THR A 166 -11.47 -15.48 -7.53
CA THR A 166 -12.44 -14.38 -7.38
C THR A 166 -11.94 -13.06 -7.96
N LYS A 167 -12.64 -12.53 -8.98
CA LYS A 167 -12.25 -11.28 -9.67
C LYS A 167 -13.07 -10.08 -9.20
N THR A 168 -14.30 -10.31 -8.76
CA THR A 168 -15.24 -9.28 -8.33
C THR A 168 -15.71 -9.51 -6.89
N ILE A 169 -16.22 -8.46 -6.24
CA ILE A 169 -16.80 -8.57 -4.89
C ILE A 169 -17.95 -9.59 -4.87
N THR A 170 -18.75 -9.66 -5.94
CA THR A 170 -19.88 -10.60 -6.05
C THR A 170 -19.44 -12.05 -6.11
N ASP A 171 -18.33 -12.35 -6.80
CA ASP A 171 -17.77 -13.71 -6.83
C ASP A 171 -17.34 -14.15 -5.42
N MET A 172 -16.85 -13.22 -4.61
CA MET A 172 -16.40 -13.52 -3.26
C MET A 172 -17.57 -13.99 -2.36
N GLY A 173 -18.79 -13.47 -2.57
CA GLY A 173 -19.96 -13.89 -1.81
C GLY A 173 -20.51 -15.26 -2.21
N THR A 174 -20.35 -15.69 -3.47
CA THR A 174 -20.83 -17.02 -3.91
C THR A 174 -19.91 -18.15 -3.42
N THR A 175 -18.64 -17.85 -3.14
CA THR A 175 -17.64 -18.83 -2.67
C THR A 175 -17.86 -19.33 -1.23
N TRP A 176 -18.76 -18.69 -0.46
CA TRP A 176 -19.09 -19.12 0.92
C TRP A 176 -19.55 -20.57 0.99
N SER A 177 -20.34 -21.00 0.01
CA SER A 177 -20.83 -22.37 -0.08
C SER A 177 -19.73 -23.41 -0.29
N ALA A 178 -18.60 -23.03 -0.91
CA ALA A 178 -17.53 -23.95 -1.26
C ALA A 178 -16.46 -24.10 -0.16
N SER A 179 -16.06 -22.99 0.48
CA SER A 179 -14.99 -23.02 1.48
C SER A 179 -15.20 -21.96 2.58
N PRO A 180 -16.08 -22.23 3.58
CA PRO A 180 -16.41 -21.25 4.61
C PRO A 180 -15.20 -20.86 5.47
N THR A 181 -14.30 -21.81 5.75
CA THR A 181 -13.08 -21.58 6.56
C THR A 181 -12.11 -20.60 5.90
N LEU A 182 -11.95 -20.68 4.57
CA LEU A 182 -11.10 -19.74 3.83
C LEU A 182 -11.68 -18.34 3.85
N LEU A 183 -13.00 -18.21 3.77
CA LEU A 183 -13.67 -16.90 3.75
C LEU A 183 -13.67 -16.22 5.11
N THR A 184 -13.84 -16.97 6.21
CA THR A 184 -13.68 -16.40 7.56
C THR A 184 -12.26 -15.87 7.77
N LEU A 185 -11.24 -16.60 7.32
CA LEU A 185 -9.85 -16.11 7.33
C LEU A 185 -9.68 -14.87 6.44
N SER A 186 -10.27 -14.86 5.24
CA SER A 186 -10.22 -13.69 4.35
C SER A 186 -10.85 -12.44 4.99
N MET A 187 -11.96 -12.61 5.72
CA MET A 187 -12.64 -11.54 6.45
C MET A 187 -11.76 -10.98 7.58
N LEU A 188 -11.10 -11.85 8.35
CA LEU A 188 -10.13 -11.43 9.37
C LEU A 188 -8.97 -10.66 8.75
N THR A 189 -8.46 -11.08 7.59
CA THR A 189 -7.39 -10.35 6.90
C THR A 189 -7.85 -9.01 6.30
N LEU A 190 -9.10 -8.90 5.87
CA LEU A 190 -9.68 -7.64 5.39
C LEU A 190 -9.86 -6.63 6.52
N THR A 191 -10.36 -7.08 7.67
CA THR A 191 -10.53 -6.24 8.86
C THR A 191 -9.18 -5.85 9.47
N SER A 192 -8.16 -6.72 9.39
CA SER A 192 -6.79 -6.38 9.77
C SER A 192 -6.17 -5.35 8.83
N LEU A 193 -6.34 -5.46 7.51
CA LEU A 193 -5.91 -4.43 6.55
C LEU A 193 -6.59 -3.07 6.81
N GLY A 194 -7.87 -3.11 7.19
CA GLY A 194 -8.62 -1.94 7.65
C GLY A 194 -8.05 -1.31 8.93
N GLY A 195 -7.36 -2.09 9.76
CA GLY A 195 -6.78 -1.64 11.02
C GLY A 195 -7.84 -1.39 12.09
N LEU A 196 -8.80 -2.30 12.23
CA LEU A 196 -9.73 -2.27 13.36
C LEU A 196 -9.05 -2.79 14.65
N PRO A 197 -9.25 -2.16 15.82
CA PRO A 197 -8.99 -2.83 17.10
C PRO A 197 -9.93 -4.04 17.17
N PRO A 198 -9.50 -5.29 17.49
CA PRO A 198 -8.27 -5.79 18.12
C PRO A 198 -7.26 -6.49 17.16
N MET A 199 -7.29 -6.16 15.87
CA MET A 199 -6.47 -6.83 14.86
C MET A 199 -5.02 -6.32 14.81
N THR A 200 -4.12 -7.16 14.31
CA THR A 200 -2.68 -6.83 14.20
C THR A 200 -2.39 -5.64 13.29
N GLY A 201 -3.20 -5.38 12.27
CA GLY A 201 -3.01 -4.23 11.39
C GLY A 201 -3.37 -2.87 12.01
N PHE A 202 -3.97 -2.85 13.20
CA PHE A 202 -4.18 -1.61 13.96
C PHE A 202 -2.90 -1.14 14.67
N THR A 203 -2.03 -2.06 15.10
CA THR A 203 -0.82 -1.74 15.87
C THR A 203 0.11 -0.74 15.15
N PRO A 204 0.46 -0.88 13.84
CA PRO A 204 1.31 0.09 13.18
C PRO A 204 0.66 1.48 13.09
N LYS A 205 -0.65 1.55 12.82
CA LYS A 205 -1.36 2.83 12.70
C LYS A 205 -1.39 3.58 14.02
N LEU A 206 -1.68 2.87 15.12
CA LEU A 206 -1.70 3.45 16.46
C LEU A 206 -0.32 3.97 16.87
N LEU A 207 0.74 3.20 16.62
CA LEU A 207 2.11 3.62 16.93
C LEU A 207 2.54 4.85 16.10
N ILE A 208 2.22 4.89 14.81
CA ILE A 208 2.49 6.07 13.96
C ILE A 208 1.75 7.30 14.49
N LEU A 209 0.49 7.16 14.88
CA LEU A 209 -0.27 8.28 15.45
C LEU A 209 0.32 8.78 16.77
N ASN A 210 0.82 7.86 17.61
CA ASN A 210 1.49 8.21 18.85
C ASN A 210 2.76 9.03 18.57
N ASP A 211 3.64 8.57 17.67
CA ASP A 211 4.87 9.28 17.34
C ASP A 211 4.59 10.66 16.71
N LEU A 212 3.59 10.75 15.83
CA LEU A 212 3.17 12.04 15.28
C LEU A 212 2.69 13.02 16.36
N SER A 213 1.98 12.54 17.38
CA SER A 213 1.52 13.36 18.49
C SER A 213 2.66 13.81 19.40
N MET A 214 3.65 12.93 19.65
CA MET A 214 4.85 13.25 20.43
C MET A 214 5.73 14.28 19.72
N ASN A 215 5.77 14.24 18.38
CA ASN A 215 6.52 15.18 17.55
C ASN A 215 5.76 16.49 17.25
N HIS A 216 4.70 16.81 17.99
CA HIS A 216 3.87 18.01 17.82
C HIS A 216 3.19 18.17 16.44
N LEU A 217 3.06 17.09 15.65
CA LEU A 217 2.38 17.07 14.35
C LEU A 217 0.91 16.65 14.48
N LEU A 218 0.20 17.19 15.48
CA LEU A 218 -1.19 16.84 15.77
C LEU A 218 -2.15 17.04 14.57
N PRO A 219 -2.09 18.13 13.80
CA PRO A 219 -2.97 18.31 12.64
C PRO A 219 -2.76 17.24 11.56
N LEU A 220 -1.53 16.78 11.39
CA LEU A 220 -1.23 15.70 10.44
C LEU A 220 -1.79 14.37 10.94
N ALA A 221 -1.63 14.08 12.24
CA ALA A 221 -2.14 12.88 12.88
C ALA A 221 -3.68 12.77 12.77
N THR A 222 -4.40 13.88 13.01
CA THR A 222 -5.86 13.88 12.88
C THR A 222 -6.30 13.73 11.43
N LEU A 223 -5.65 14.40 10.48
CA LEU A 223 -6.02 14.30 9.07
C LEU A 223 -5.78 12.89 8.52
N ILE A 224 -4.65 12.26 8.85
CA ILE A 224 -4.38 10.89 8.38
C ILE A 224 -5.31 9.86 9.02
N ALA A 225 -5.66 10.03 10.30
CA ALA A 225 -6.64 9.18 10.96
C ALA A 225 -7.99 9.25 10.22
N LEU A 226 -8.48 10.45 9.91
CA LEU A 226 -9.72 10.64 9.15
C LEU A 226 -9.60 10.11 7.71
N ALA A 227 -8.45 10.29 7.06
CA ALA A 227 -8.19 9.81 5.71
C ALA A 227 -8.24 8.27 5.58
N THR A 228 -8.11 7.53 6.69
CA THR A 228 -8.24 6.06 6.67
C THR A 228 -9.68 5.56 6.68
N LEU A 229 -10.65 6.36 7.12
CA LEU A 229 -12.05 5.91 7.23
C LEU A 229 -12.65 5.50 5.87
N PRO A 230 -12.41 6.20 4.74
CA PRO A 230 -12.81 5.72 3.42
C PRO A 230 -12.23 4.34 3.08
N SER A 231 -10.97 4.08 3.47
CA SER A 231 -10.34 2.79 3.21
C SER A 231 -10.96 1.66 4.04
N LEU A 232 -11.26 1.96 5.30
CA LEU A 232 -11.98 1.06 6.20
C LEU A 232 -13.32 0.65 5.60
N PHE A 233 -14.08 1.61 5.04
CA PHE A 233 -15.40 1.34 4.47
C PHE A 233 -15.34 0.31 3.34
N PHE A 234 -14.43 0.43 2.38
CA PHE A 234 -14.39 -0.54 1.28
C PHE A 234 -13.95 -1.94 1.74
N TYR A 235 -13.13 -2.05 2.80
CA TYR A 235 -12.78 -3.34 3.40
C TYR A 235 -13.97 -3.98 4.11
N VAL A 236 -14.71 -3.20 4.91
CA VAL A 236 -15.92 -3.67 5.59
C VAL A 236 -16.98 -4.09 4.57
N ARG A 237 -17.12 -3.35 3.45
CA ARG A 237 -18.01 -3.74 2.35
C ARG A 237 -17.61 -5.09 1.74
N MET A 238 -16.33 -5.34 1.52
CA MET A 238 -15.87 -6.65 1.03
C MET A 238 -16.15 -7.75 2.05
N ALA A 239 -15.77 -7.54 3.32
CA ALA A 239 -16.04 -8.47 4.42
C ALA A 239 -17.53 -8.80 4.54
N TYR A 240 -18.40 -7.80 4.41
CA TYR A 240 -19.85 -7.97 4.45
C TYR A 240 -20.37 -8.89 3.34
N MET A 241 -19.87 -8.71 2.12
CA MET A 241 -20.25 -9.55 0.98
C MET A 241 -19.69 -10.97 1.06
N THR A 242 -18.61 -11.19 1.82
CA THR A 242 -17.99 -12.52 1.96
C THR A 242 -18.70 -13.45 2.94
N THR A 243 -19.19 -12.94 4.07
CA THR A 243 -19.64 -13.80 5.18
C THR A 243 -20.97 -13.37 5.80
N LEU A 244 -21.32 -12.08 5.75
CA LEU A 244 -22.49 -11.54 6.46
C LEU A 244 -23.77 -11.61 5.60
N THR A 245 -23.64 -11.86 4.29
CA THR A 245 -24.76 -12.13 3.39
C THR A 245 -24.45 -13.32 2.52
N THR A 246 -25.46 -14.15 2.26
CA THR A 246 -25.38 -15.24 1.28
C THR A 246 -26.08 -14.78 0.00
N PRO A 247 -25.35 -14.27 -1.02
CA PRO A 247 -25.97 -13.96 -2.30
C PRO A 247 -26.53 -15.25 -2.95
N PRO A 248 -27.52 -15.14 -3.85
CA PRO A 248 -28.15 -16.30 -4.47
C PRO A 248 -27.10 -17.16 -5.19
N THR A 249 -27.02 -18.43 -4.81
CA THR A 249 -26.11 -19.40 -5.43
C THR A 249 -26.65 -19.83 -6.80
N THR A 250 -25.77 -19.93 -7.79
CA THR A 250 -26.13 -20.50 -9.11
C THR A 250 -26.31 -22.02 -9.01
N THR A 251 -27.18 -22.60 -9.83
CA THR A 251 -27.57 -24.02 -9.81
C THR A 251 -26.42 -25.04 -9.86
N ASN A 252 -25.26 -24.67 -10.42
CA ASN A 252 -24.09 -25.54 -10.53
C ASN A 252 -23.32 -25.80 -9.22
N THR A 253 -23.65 -25.13 -8.10
CA THR A 253 -22.92 -25.31 -6.83
C THR A 253 -23.30 -26.58 -6.05
N LYS A 254 -24.28 -27.36 -6.52
CA LYS A 254 -24.77 -28.56 -5.80
C LYS A 254 -23.93 -29.84 -6.04
N TYR A 255 -22.91 -29.80 -6.90
CA TYR A 255 -22.22 -31.02 -7.37
C TYR A 255 -20.68 -30.99 -7.27
N THR A 256 -20.09 -30.22 -6.36
CA THR A 256 -18.64 -30.28 -6.09
C THR A 256 -18.36 -30.43 -4.62
#